data_AF-A0AB36TJA4-F1
#
_entry.id   AF-A0AB36TJA4-F1
#
_cell.length_a   1.000
_cell.length_b   1.000
_cell.length_c   1.000
_cell.angle_alpha   90.00
_cell.angle_beta   90.00
_cell.angle_gamma   90.00
#
_symmetry.space_group_name_H-M   'P 1'
#
loop_
_entity.id
_entity.type
_entity.pdbx_description
1 polymer ?
#
loop_
_entity_poly.entity_id
_entity_poly.type
_entity_poly.pdbx_seq_one_letter_code
_entity_poly.pdbx_strand_id
1 'polypeptide(L)'
;MAKAGKFIKFAEKKILYDKWSPDAVVDLYKLDPKWKDCSIVCTKTLYNYTDQGLLGVRNIDLNLKLRLKIKKKSIRRNKRITGKSIEERPKEIESRETFGH
;
A
#
# COMPACT_ATOMS: atom_id res chain seq x y z
N MET A 1 4.40 -31.67 2.92
CA MET A 1 4.83 -30.68 1.90
C MET A 1 5.46 -31.28 0.63
N ALA A 2 5.35 -32.60 0.39
CA ALA A 2 6.20 -33.28 -0.59
C ALA A 2 5.78 -33.12 -2.08
N LYS A 3 4.55 -32.68 -2.40
CA LYS A 3 4.08 -32.70 -3.80
C LYS A 3 4.67 -31.58 -4.66
N ALA A 4 4.93 -30.39 -4.13
CA ALA A 4 5.31 -29.20 -4.92
C ALA A 4 6.69 -28.60 -4.58
N GLY A 5 7.64 -29.40 -4.08
CA GLY A 5 8.95 -28.89 -3.63
C GLY A 5 9.77 -28.20 -4.72
N LYS A 6 9.66 -28.64 -5.98
CA LYS A 6 10.32 -28.00 -7.14
C LYS A 6 9.80 -26.57 -7.36
N PHE A 7 8.47 -26.40 -7.31
CA PHE A 7 7.82 -25.10 -7.41
C PHE A 7 8.24 -24.16 -6.27
N ILE A 8 8.28 -24.66 -5.03
CA ILE A 8 8.67 -23.85 -3.87
C ILE A 8 10.09 -23.29 -4.02
N LYS A 9 11.08 -24.13 -4.37
CA LYS A 9 12.45 -23.67 -4.57
C LYS A 9 12.57 -22.64 -5.70
N PHE A 10 11.81 -22.84 -6.77
CA PHE A 10 11.75 -21.89 -7.88
C PHE A 10 11.16 -20.56 -7.42
N ALA A 11 10.05 -20.60 -6.68
CA ALA A 11 9.38 -19.42 -6.17
C ALA A 11 10.26 -18.63 -5.19
N GLU A 12 10.93 -19.31 -4.27
CA GLU A 12 11.88 -18.68 -3.34
C GLU A 12 12.98 -17.94 -4.10
N LYS A 13 13.57 -18.57 -5.13
CA LYS A 13 14.62 -17.93 -5.94
C LYS A 13 14.08 -16.69 -6.68
N LYS A 14 12.91 -16.79 -7.31
CA LYS A 14 12.32 -15.67 -8.06
C LYS A 14 11.91 -14.50 -7.15
N ILE A 15 11.36 -14.79 -5.98
CA ILE A 15 10.94 -13.74 -5.04
C ILE A 15 12.15 -13.08 -4.38
N LEU A 16 13.17 -13.86 -3.96
CA LEU A 16 14.31 -13.31 -3.24
C LEU A 16 15.27 -12.53 -4.14
N TYR A 17 15.61 -13.07 -5.31
CA TYR A 17 16.62 -12.48 -6.21
C TYR A 17 15.99 -11.51 -7.21
N ASP A 18 14.94 -11.94 -7.92
CA ASP A 18 14.34 -11.13 -8.99
C ASP A 18 13.29 -10.14 -8.44
N LYS A 19 12.91 -10.25 -7.16
CA LYS A 19 11.89 -9.42 -6.47
C LYS A 19 10.50 -9.51 -7.11
N TRP A 20 10.15 -10.67 -7.64
CA TRP A 20 8.83 -10.91 -8.25
C TRP A 20 7.72 -11.02 -7.21
N SER A 21 6.50 -10.68 -7.60
CA SER A 21 5.32 -10.94 -6.76
C SER A 21 4.98 -12.44 -6.77
N PRO A 22 4.39 -12.97 -5.68
CA PRO A 22 3.91 -14.36 -5.62
C PRO A 22 2.99 -14.73 -6.78
N ASP A 23 2.11 -13.81 -7.20
CA ASP A 23 1.21 -14.01 -8.34
C ASP A 23 1.98 -14.17 -9.66
N ALA A 24 2.95 -13.28 -9.93
CA ALA A 24 3.75 -13.35 -11.16
C ALA A 24 4.53 -14.66 -11.28
N VAL A 25 5.02 -15.20 -10.16
CA VAL A 25 5.71 -16.49 -10.13
C VAL A 25 4.76 -17.64 -10.47
N VAL A 26 3.56 -17.65 -9.87
CA VAL A 26 2.54 -18.68 -10.12
C VAL A 26 2.11 -18.65 -11.59
N ASP A 27 1.88 -17.47 -12.14
CA ASP A 27 1.43 -17.30 -13.53
C ASP A 27 2.51 -17.72 -14.53
N LEU A 28 3.77 -17.31 -14.31
CA LEU A 28 4.87 -17.73 -15.17
C LEU A 28 5.07 -19.24 -15.14
N TYR A 29 5.03 -19.84 -13.95
CA TYR A 29 5.21 -21.29 -13.80
C TYR A 29 4.10 -22.10 -14.48
N LYS A 30 2.87 -21.55 -14.55
CA LYS A 30 1.75 -22.16 -15.30
C LYS A 30 1.89 -21.98 -16.82
N LEU A 31 2.43 -20.84 -17.26
CA LEU A 31 2.57 -20.53 -18.68
C LEU A 31 3.71 -21.32 -19.33
N ASP A 32 4.77 -21.60 -18.57
CA ASP A 32 5.93 -22.34 -19.05
C ASP A 32 5.59 -23.81 -19.38
N PRO A 33 5.74 -24.24 -20.66
CA PRO A 33 5.44 -25.61 -21.07
C PRO A 33 6.28 -26.68 -20.34
N LYS A 34 7.46 -26.27 -19.85
CA LYS A 34 8.40 -27.13 -19.11
C LYS A 34 7.84 -27.65 -17.78
N TRP A 35 6.85 -26.95 -17.22
CA TRP A 35 6.32 -27.22 -15.87
C TRP A 35 4.86 -27.69 -15.88
N LYS A 36 4.29 -27.97 -17.06
CA LYS A 36 2.87 -28.27 -17.25
C LYS A 36 2.35 -29.45 -16.41
N ASP A 37 3.19 -30.46 -16.19
CA ASP A 37 2.84 -31.66 -15.40
C ASP A 37 3.38 -31.62 -13.96
N CYS A 38 4.03 -30.52 -13.57
CA CYS A 38 4.58 -30.38 -12.23
C CYS A 38 3.52 -29.88 -11.24
N SER A 39 3.52 -30.43 -10.03
CA SER A 39 2.65 -29.95 -8.96
C SER A 39 3.00 -28.52 -8.57
N ILE A 40 1.99 -27.65 -8.63
CA ILE A 40 2.04 -26.24 -8.26
C ILE A 40 1.10 -25.96 -7.08
N VAL A 41 1.41 -24.91 -6.34
CA VAL A 41 0.61 -24.41 -5.22
C VAL A 41 -0.13 -23.14 -5.66
N CYS A 42 -1.36 -22.94 -5.20
CA CYS A 42 -2.12 -21.71 -5.45
C CYS A 42 -1.46 -20.51 -4.77
N THR A 43 -1.60 -19.30 -5.32
CA THR A 43 -1.00 -18.08 -4.74
C THR A 43 -1.41 -17.85 -3.29
N LYS A 44 -2.68 -18.10 -2.95
CA LYS A 44 -3.17 -17.98 -1.57
C LYS A 44 -2.36 -18.85 -0.59
N THR A 45 -2.07 -20.08 -0.99
CA THR A 45 -1.30 -21.01 -0.18
C THR A 45 0.18 -20.58 -0.12
N LEU A 46 0.72 -20.00 -1.20
CA LEU A 46 2.06 -19.42 -1.19
C LEU A 46 2.16 -18.26 -0.16
N TYR A 47 1.18 -17.35 -0.13
CA TYR A 47 1.09 -16.31 0.90
C TYR A 47 0.95 -16.91 2.31
N ASN A 48 0.09 -17.91 2.50
CA ASN A 48 -0.07 -18.56 3.81
C ASN A 48 1.25 -19.18 4.31
N TYR A 49 2.03 -19.80 3.41
CA TYR A 49 3.34 -20.34 3.78
C TYR A 49 4.36 -19.25 4.13
N THR A 50 4.32 -18.10 3.44
CA THR A 50 5.16 -16.94 3.84
C THR A 50 4.79 -16.42 5.22
N ASP A 51 3.49 -16.34 5.53
CA ASP A 51 3.02 -15.87 6.84
C ASP A 51 3.32 -16.84 7.98
N GLN A 52 3.24 -18.15 7.68
CA GLN A 52 3.58 -19.21 8.64
C GLN A 52 5.10 -19.40 8.80
N GLY A 53 5.94 -18.69 8.02
CA GLY A 53 7.40 -18.83 8.07
C GLY A 53 7.90 -20.18 7.55
N LEU A 54 7.11 -20.85 6.71
CA LEU A 54 7.42 -22.18 6.16
C LEU A 54 8.28 -22.11 4.89
N LEU A 55 8.57 -20.90 4.42
CA LEU A 55 9.42 -20.60 3.26
C LEU A 55 10.64 -19.79 3.73
N GLY A 56 11.73 -19.86 2.96
CA GLY A 56 12.88 -18.97 3.13
C GLY A 56 12.57 -17.50 2.80
N VAL A 57 11.39 -17.22 2.25
CA VAL A 57 10.88 -15.87 1.96
C VAL A 57 10.17 -15.31 3.19
N ARG A 58 10.56 -14.11 3.63
CA ARG A 58 9.89 -13.39 4.71
C ARG A 58 8.96 -12.32 4.16
N ASN A 59 8.03 -11.84 5.00
CA ASN A 59 7.14 -10.74 4.63
C ASN A 59 7.87 -9.46 4.22
N ILE A 60 9.10 -9.24 4.70
CA ILE A 60 9.96 -8.13 4.29
C ILE A 60 10.43 -8.21 2.84
N ASP A 61 10.46 -9.41 2.27
CA ASP A 61 10.90 -9.63 0.89
C ASP A 61 9.74 -9.38 -0.11
N LEU A 62 8.51 -9.26 0.40
CA LEU A 62 7.31 -8.99 -0.39
C LEU A 62 7.07 -7.47 -0.46
N ASN A 63 7.62 -6.83 -1.49
CA ASN A 63 7.58 -5.38 -1.71
C ASN A 63 6.18 -4.75 -1.57
N LEU A 64 5.11 -5.45 -1.92
CA LEU A 64 3.75 -4.90 -1.84
C LEU A 64 3.09 -5.12 -0.47
N LYS A 65 3.58 -6.06 0.34
CA LYS A 65 2.91 -6.48 1.59
C LYS A 65 3.15 -5.52 2.75
N LEU A 66 4.33 -4.90 2.81
CA LEU A 66 4.67 -3.94 3.86
C LEU A 66 4.43 -2.47 3.48
N ARG A 67 3.90 -2.19 2.29
CA ARG A 67 3.67 -0.80 1.86
C ARG A 67 2.46 -0.22 2.57
N LEU A 68 2.72 0.78 3.41
CA LEU A 68 1.68 1.66 3.94
C LEU A 68 1.04 2.47 2.80
N LYS A 69 -0.29 2.51 2.76
CA LYS A 69 -1.02 3.38 1.83
C LYS A 69 -0.73 4.83 2.18
N ILE A 70 0.06 5.50 1.35
CA ILE A 70 0.37 6.91 1.51
C ILE A 70 -0.93 7.70 1.31
N LYS A 71 -1.38 8.40 2.36
CA LYS A 71 -2.48 9.36 2.23
C LYS A 71 -1.98 10.53 1.39
N LYS A 72 -2.66 10.84 0.27
CA LYS A 72 -2.37 12.07 -0.48
C LYS A 72 -2.58 13.26 0.45
N LYS A 73 -1.57 14.12 0.59
CA LYS A 73 -1.66 15.34 1.39
C LYS A 73 -2.69 16.25 0.72
N SER A 74 -3.90 16.29 1.26
CA SER A 74 -4.94 17.21 0.80
C SER A 74 -4.67 18.58 1.44
N ILE A 75 -4.24 19.54 0.64
CA ILE A 75 -4.20 20.95 1.07
C ILE A 75 -5.66 21.42 1.02
N ARG A 76 -6.36 21.31 2.15
CA ARG A 76 -7.70 21.89 2.28
C ARG A 76 -7.57 23.40 2.20
N ARG A 77 -8.04 24.01 1.10
CA ARG A 77 -8.21 25.46 1.04
C ARG A 77 -9.29 25.85 2.05
N ASN A 78 -8.99 26.79 2.95
CA ASN A 78 -9.99 27.35 3.86
C ASN A 78 -11.08 28.02 3.02
N LYS A 79 -12.32 27.51 3.11
CA LYS A 79 -13.46 28.07 2.39
C LYS A 79 -14.02 29.33 3.06
N ARG A 80 -13.74 29.52 4.35
CA ARG A 80 -14.22 30.67 5.11
C ARG A 80 -13.26 31.83 4.92
N ILE A 81 -13.80 32.94 4.42
CA ILE A 81 -13.15 34.24 4.48
C ILE A 81 -13.39 34.74 5.90
N THR A 82 -12.34 34.75 6.74
CA THR A 82 -12.37 35.52 7.98
C THR A 82 -12.46 36.98 7.58
N GLY A 83 -13.45 37.70 8.12
CA GLY A 83 -13.71 39.10 7.76
C GLY A 83 -12.52 40.03 8.01
N LYS A 84 -12.76 41.32 7.85
CA LYS A 84 -11.73 42.36 8.04
C LYS A 84 -11.17 42.36 9.46
N SER A 85 -9.91 42.79 9.59
CA SER A 85 -9.26 42.95 10.89
C SER A 85 -10.03 43.95 11.74
N ILE A 86 -10.01 43.73 13.06
CA ILE A 86 -10.53 44.67 14.05
C ILE A 86 -9.77 46.02 13.95
N GLU A 87 -8.57 46.07 13.40
CA GLU A 87 -7.81 47.31 13.20
C GLU A 87 -8.35 48.17 12.04
N GLU A 88 -9.04 47.56 11.07
CA GLU A 88 -9.58 48.26 9.89
C GLU A 88 -10.94 48.92 10.16
N ARG A 89 -11.50 48.78 11.37
CA ARG A 89 -12.82 49.32 11.70
C ARG A 89 -12.77 50.86 11.81
N PRO A 90 -13.80 51.58 11.34
CA PRO A 90 -13.91 53.03 11.48
C PRO A 90 -13.75 53.48 12.93
N LYS A 91 -13.04 54.60 13.15
CA LYS A 91 -12.82 55.20 14.48
C LYS A 91 -14.13 55.63 15.16
N GLU A 92 -15.14 55.99 14.36
CA GLU A 92 -16.49 56.37 14.82
C GLU A 92 -17.16 55.27 15.67
N ILE A 93 -16.78 54.00 15.49
CA ILE A 93 -17.30 52.87 16.27
C ILE A 93 -16.75 52.88 17.70
N GLU A 94 -15.58 53.49 17.92
CA GLU A 94 -14.94 53.54 19.23
C GLU A 94 -15.70 54.45 20.21
N SER A 95 -16.27 55.55 19.70
CA SER A 95 -17.06 56.49 20.52
C SER A 95 -18.42 55.95 20.94
N ARG A 96 -18.97 54.96 20.21
CA ARG A 96 -20.29 54.33 20.48
C ARG A 96 -21.43 55.34 20.64
N GLU A 97 -21.29 56.52 20.06
CA GLU A 97 -22.25 57.62 20.18
C GLU A 97 -23.52 57.39 19.34
N THR A 98 -23.46 56.49 18.35
CA THR A 98 -24.60 56.11 17.54
C THR A 98 -25.39 54.97 18.21
N PHE A 99 -26.66 55.24 18.52
CA PHE A 99 -27.56 54.20 18.99
C PHE A 99 -28.07 53.37 17.80
N GLY A 100 -27.70 52.09 17.79
CA GLY A 100 -28.25 51.09 16.87
C GLY A 100 -27.57 51.03 15.51
N HIS A 101 -27.37 49.79 15.05
CA HIS A 101 -27.24 49.40 13.66
C HIS A 101 -28.31 48.36 13.35
#